data_AF-A0A3C2DW95-F1
#
_entry.id   AF-A0A3C2DW95-F1
#
_cell.length_a   1.000
_cell.length_b   1.000
_cell.length_c   1.000
_cell.angle_alpha   90.00
_cell.angle_beta   90.00
_cell.angle_gamma   90.00
#
_symmetry.space_group_name_H-M   'P 1'
#
loop_
_entity.id
_entity.type
_entity.pdbx_description
1 polymer ?
#
loop_
_entity_poly.entity_id
_entity_poly.type
_entity_poly.pdbx_seq_one_letter_code
_entity_poly.pdbx_strand_id
1 'polypeptide(L)'
;MKKKIFSAICLLLSAVCIFSACRKDNGSGNSTEQTSSASSGGSDVSSANDLILPYSKSDSLNPFFAVGTENISLTDLAYDPLFKVKADYTPENAIAEKGDVSGTTVTVTLSGARFSDGSSVSAQDVVYSFNKAKASSRYGQLLSNIQSAKASGGTVIFTLSSPDPYVLNALSFPVVKSGTADKAENIPIGSGPYVYKDGLFSKNENYGGSVNIPEIKLYEIEDFTYAENALEIGNVNFLFKDMSDSVYRHVSVDSSTVNMNNFVFLGVNDTNGVLSSSAVRTAVYYAIDKKDIASSSYQGYATAAPLLFNPAFSELSGVTNVNFAESANIDKAKSILTKTGYNKYAKDGSLTNGSQNLKVSLLVNSENSFRTSAANSIAESLRSIGFNVTVDAVPLDKYNQKISSGDFSLYLGEIKLTENLDLRPFFSEKGSASKGIDRTLRVITDYDAFCEGSIGLSDFLDSFLNDMPFVPVCYRSGFAAYKKGLKPDFSYSSDHLYAGICRWT
;
A
#
# COMPACT_ATOMS: atom_id res chain seq x y z
N MET A 1 -25.20 -58.30 43.07
CA MET A 1 -24.31 -59.15 43.88
C MET A 1 -22.87 -58.78 43.56
N LYS A 2 -22.09 -58.42 44.60
CA LYS A 2 -20.61 -58.53 44.85
C LYS A 2 -19.63 -58.48 43.65
N LYS A 3 -18.42 -57.92 43.68
CA LYS A 3 -17.53 -57.14 44.59
C LYS A 3 -16.21 -56.97 43.77
N LYS A 4 -15.64 -55.76 43.68
CA LYS A 4 -14.25 -55.34 44.04
C LYS A 4 -13.28 -56.43 44.58
N ILE A 5 -11.95 -56.11 44.55
CA ILE A 5 -10.78 -56.65 45.34
C ILE A 5 -9.92 -57.64 44.54
N PHE A 6 -8.58 -57.63 44.39
CA PHE A 6 -7.36 -57.03 45.00
C PHE A 6 -6.22 -57.19 43.93
N SER A 7 -5.30 -56.27 43.60
CA SER A 7 -4.15 -55.67 44.31
C SER A 7 -3.43 -56.53 45.35
N ALA A 8 -2.19 -56.94 45.03
CA ALA A 8 -1.12 -57.28 45.98
C ALA A 8 0.20 -57.46 45.20
N ILE A 9 1.38 -57.00 45.61
CA ILE A 9 1.88 -56.17 46.71
C ILE A 9 3.42 -56.15 46.54
N CYS A 10 4.09 -55.24 47.27
CA CYS A 10 5.54 -55.12 47.52
C CYS A 10 6.29 -54.20 46.55
N LEU A 11 7.08 -53.21 46.97
CA LEU A 11 7.64 -52.76 48.26
C LEU A 11 8.45 -51.48 47.85
N LEU A 12 8.69 -50.41 48.59
CA LEU A 12 8.52 -50.02 49.97
C LEU A 12 8.92 -48.52 50.08
N LEU A 13 8.13 -47.72 50.82
CA LEU A 13 8.50 -46.58 51.70
C LEU A 13 9.36 -45.41 51.15
N SER A 14 8.81 -44.18 50.96
CA SER A 14 8.58 -43.11 51.98
C SER A 14 9.87 -42.41 52.45
N ALA A 15 9.99 -41.12 52.74
CA ALA A 15 9.18 -39.90 52.72
C ALA A 15 10.10 -38.79 53.28
N VAL A 16 9.99 -37.56 52.75
CA VAL A 16 10.00 -36.25 53.45
C VAL A 16 11.16 -35.87 54.41
N CYS A 17 11.75 -34.67 54.19
CA CYS A 17 12.14 -33.60 55.17
C CYS A 17 13.33 -32.77 54.58
N ILE A 18 13.16 -31.49 54.23
CA ILE A 18 13.34 -30.26 55.04
C ILE A 18 14.82 -29.84 55.27
N PHE A 19 15.15 -28.68 54.68
CA PHE A 19 16.07 -27.60 55.06
C PHE A 19 17.57 -27.82 55.37
N SER A 20 18.35 -26.93 54.73
CA SER A 20 19.53 -26.20 55.20
C SER A 20 20.78 -26.95 55.64
N ALA A 21 21.89 -26.69 54.95
CA ALA A 21 22.91 -25.72 55.39
C ALA A 21 24.26 -25.95 54.69
N CYS A 22 24.93 -24.85 54.43
CA CYS A 22 26.20 -24.69 53.74
C CYS A 22 27.35 -25.58 54.24
N ARG A 23 28.26 -25.96 53.34
CA ARG A 23 29.68 -25.98 53.69
C ARG A 23 30.59 -25.62 52.50
N LYS A 24 31.38 -24.59 52.75
CA LYS A 24 32.50 -24.02 52.02
C LYS A 24 33.75 -24.85 52.37
N ASP A 25 34.57 -25.28 51.40
CA ASP A 25 35.94 -24.74 51.20
C ASP A 25 36.77 -25.49 50.12
N ASN A 26 37.40 -24.67 49.27
CA ASN A 26 38.73 -24.72 48.67
C ASN A 26 39.38 -26.02 48.15
N GLY A 27 39.73 -25.99 46.85
CA GLY A 27 40.70 -26.88 46.22
C GLY A 27 41.00 -26.47 44.78
N SER A 28 42.10 -25.75 44.60
CA SER A 28 42.66 -25.14 43.38
C SER A 28 43.03 -26.12 42.25
N GLY A 29 42.80 -25.73 40.99
CA GLY A 29 43.39 -26.34 39.79
C GLY A 29 43.10 -25.49 38.54
N ASN A 30 44.14 -24.87 37.99
CA ASN A 30 44.14 -23.73 37.06
C ASN A 30 44.16 -24.16 35.57
N SER A 31 43.32 -23.56 34.72
CA SER A 31 43.65 -23.16 33.32
C SER A 31 42.48 -22.45 32.60
N THR A 32 42.52 -21.11 32.61
CA THR A 32 42.33 -20.14 31.50
C THR A 32 41.35 -20.50 30.37
N GLU A 33 40.11 -20.01 30.41
CA GLU A 33 39.58 -18.76 29.77
C GLU A 33 39.36 -18.83 28.23
N GLN A 34 38.08 -18.74 27.84
CA GLN A 34 37.67 -17.77 26.84
C GLN A 34 36.29 -17.22 27.22
N THR A 35 36.31 -15.98 27.71
CA THR A 35 35.18 -15.24 28.28
C THR A 35 34.51 -14.44 27.17
N SER A 36 33.24 -14.73 26.87
CA SER A 36 32.36 -13.80 26.14
C SER A 36 31.53 -13.05 27.17
N SER A 37 31.99 -11.87 27.54
CA SER A 37 31.33 -10.97 28.47
C SER A 37 30.05 -10.41 27.84
N ALA A 38 28.90 -10.89 28.27
CA ALA A 38 27.64 -10.18 28.10
C ALA A 38 27.64 -8.97 29.03
N SER A 39 27.89 -7.78 28.50
CA SER A 39 27.66 -6.54 29.24
C SER A 39 26.16 -6.27 29.29
N SER A 40 25.60 -6.40 30.50
CA SER A 40 24.30 -5.85 30.88
C SER A 40 24.28 -4.34 30.65
N GLY A 41 23.68 -3.90 29.55
CA GLY A 41 23.27 -2.52 29.34
C GLY A 41 21.94 -2.30 30.06
N GLY A 42 21.91 -1.33 30.97
CA GLY A 42 20.74 -1.01 31.78
C GLY A 42 19.52 -0.68 30.94
N SER A 43 18.41 -1.32 31.27
CA SER A 43 17.08 -0.91 30.87
C SER A 43 16.73 0.39 31.60
N ASP A 44 17.06 1.53 30.98
CA ASP A 44 16.38 2.77 31.28
C ASP A 44 14.93 2.63 30.84
N VAL A 45 14.03 2.67 31.82
CA VAL A 45 12.59 2.70 31.62
C VAL A 45 12.28 3.91 30.74
N SER A 46 11.85 3.66 29.50
CA SER A 46 11.50 4.72 28.54
C SER A 46 10.51 5.68 29.19
N SER A 47 10.85 6.97 29.22
CA SER A 47 9.88 7.99 29.60
C SER A 47 8.68 7.93 28.67
N ALA A 48 7.51 8.42 29.10
CA ALA A 48 6.30 8.44 28.29
C ALA A 48 6.41 9.26 26.98
N ASN A 49 7.55 9.93 26.75
CA ASN A 49 7.79 10.83 25.61
C ASN A 49 8.88 10.33 24.63
N ASP A 50 9.47 9.15 24.84
CA ASP A 50 10.50 8.63 23.93
C ASP A 50 9.83 7.87 22.77
N LEU A 51 9.92 8.40 21.55
CA LEU A 51 9.55 7.67 20.33
C LEU A 51 10.79 7.00 19.73
N ILE A 52 10.73 5.68 19.56
CA ILE A 52 11.77 4.87 18.95
C ILE A 52 11.21 4.22 17.69
N LEU A 53 11.80 4.55 16.54
CA LEU A 53 11.40 4.02 15.23
C LEU A 53 12.46 3.07 14.68
N PRO A 54 12.06 2.03 13.94
CA PRO A 54 13.01 1.11 13.34
C PRO A 54 13.69 1.75 12.11
N TYR A 55 14.90 1.29 11.80
CA TYR A 55 15.56 1.55 10.53
C TYR A 55 16.62 0.50 10.23
N SER A 56 17.09 0.44 8.98
CA SER A 56 18.29 -0.31 8.63
C SER A 56 19.45 0.63 8.31
N LYS A 57 20.62 0.37 8.89
CA LYS A 57 21.87 1.09 8.55
C LYS A 57 22.41 0.73 7.17
N SER A 58 22.02 -0.41 6.60
CA SER A 58 22.44 -0.80 5.26
C SER A 58 21.65 -0.11 4.15
N ASP A 59 20.55 0.56 4.49
CA ASP A 59 19.75 1.36 3.58
C ASP A 59 20.01 2.86 3.77
N SER A 60 19.76 3.64 2.72
CA SER A 60 19.98 5.08 2.69
C SER A 60 18.92 5.83 3.51
N LEU A 61 19.30 7.00 4.05
CA LEU A 61 18.35 8.01 4.54
C LEU A 61 18.18 9.18 3.57
N ASN A 62 18.86 9.13 2.41
CA ASN A 62 18.63 10.05 1.31
C ASN A 62 17.30 9.67 0.61
N PRO A 63 16.33 10.58 0.51
CA PRO A 63 15.00 10.27 -0.01
C PRO A 63 14.97 9.72 -1.44
N PHE A 64 16.01 9.98 -2.23
CA PHE A 64 16.08 9.54 -3.62
C PHE A 64 16.80 8.19 -3.81
N PHE A 65 17.35 7.62 -2.73
CA PHE A 65 18.09 6.35 -2.76
C PHE A 65 17.57 5.31 -1.78
N ALA A 66 16.79 5.70 -0.76
CA ALA A 66 16.17 4.76 0.18
C ALA A 66 15.25 3.76 -0.55
N VAL A 67 15.28 2.50 -0.12
CA VAL A 67 14.56 1.39 -0.79
C VAL A 67 13.56 0.71 0.14
N GLY A 68 13.96 0.41 1.37
CA GLY A 68 13.12 -0.23 2.38
C GLY A 68 12.07 0.72 2.92
N THR A 69 10.86 0.22 3.16
CA THR A 69 9.72 1.00 3.63
C THR A 69 10.05 1.81 4.89
N GLU A 70 10.80 1.24 5.82
CA GLU A 70 11.12 1.88 7.09
C GLU A 70 12.01 3.11 6.90
N ASN A 71 13.09 2.99 6.14
CA ASN A 71 13.95 4.13 5.82
C ASN A 71 13.24 5.15 4.91
N ILE A 72 12.43 4.67 3.95
CA ILE A 72 11.58 5.50 3.10
C ILE A 72 10.63 6.37 3.93
N SER A 73 9.97 5.82 4.95
CA SER A 73 9.03 6.58 5.77
C SER A 73 9.74 7.61 6.65
N LEU A 74 10.95 7.31 7.14
CA LEU A 74 11.75 8.27 7.93
C LEU A 74 12.08 9.56 7.16
N THR A 75 12.01 9.55 5.82
CA THR A 75 12.27 10.76 5.03
C THR A 75 11.25 11.87 5.31
N ASP A 76 10.01 11.53 5.68
CA ASP A 76 8.97 12.51 6.01
C ASP A 76 9.34 13.35 7.24
N LEU A 77 10.26 12.86 8.09
CA LEU A 77 10.71 13.56 9.29
C LEU A 77 11.65 14.74 8.96
N ALA A 78 12.46 14.62 7.91
CA ALA A 78 13.50 15.60 7.57
C ALA A 78 13.17 16.46 6.35
N TYR A 79 12.25 16.03 5.49
CA TYR A 79 12.01 16.67 4.21
C TYR A 79 10.53 16.93 3.99
N ASP A 80 10.16 18.20 3.81
CA ASP A 80 8.81 18.53 3.36
C ASP A 80 8.71 18.51 1.83
N PRO A 81 7.58 18.05 1.28
CA PRO A 81 7.27 18.19 -0.13
C PRO A 81 6.63 19.55 -0.46
N LEU A 82 6.27 19.78 -1.72
CA LEU A 82 5.38 20.90 -2.10
C LEU A 82 3.98 20.70 -1.51
N PHE A 83 3.43 19.50 -1.66
CA PHE A 83 2.11 19.11 -1.14
C PHE A 83 2.21 17.78 -0.41
N LYS A 84 1.58 17.68 0.76
CA LYS A 84 1.31 16.39 1.42
C LYS A 84 0.00 15.84 0.87
N VAL A 85 -0.11 14.54 0.72
CA VAL A 85 -1.36 13.90 0.27
C VAL A 85 -2.10 13.35 1.48
N LYS A 86 -3.32 13.83 1.70
CA LYS A 86 -4.17 13.32 2.79
C LYS A 86 -4.67 11.91 2.49
N ALA A 87 -5.12 11.19 3.51
CA ALA A 87 -5.67 9.83 3.37
C ALA A 87 -6.93 9.76 2.49
N ASP A 88 -7.58 10.91 2.25
CA ASP A 88 -8.71 11.10 1.34
C ASP A 88 -8.31 11.52 -0.10
N TYR A 89 -7.00 11.48 -0.39
CA TYR A 89 -6.35 11.88 -1.65
C TYR A 89 -6.55 13.33 -2.04
N THR A 90 -6.78 14.23 -1.08
CA THR A 90 -6.70 15.67 -1.36
C THR A 90 -5.32 16.23 -1.00
N PRO A 91 -4.81 17.21 -1.77
CA PRO A 91 -3.52 17.83 -1.47
C PRO A 91 -3.65 18.80 -0.29
N GLU A 92 -2.64 18.79 0.57
CA GLU A 92 -2.42 19.78 1.62
C GLU A 92 -1.12 20.52 1.32
N ASN A 93 -1.18 21.85 1.34
CA ASN A 93 0.01 22.69 1.16
C ASN A 93 1.04 22.41 2.26
N ALA A 94 2.27 22.08 1.86
CA ALA A 94 3.41 22.00 2.76
C ALA A 94 4.32 23.21 2.54
N ILE A 95 5.36 23.11 1.70
CA ILE A 95 6.18 24.29 1.37
C ILE A 95 5.61 25.12 0.21
N ALA A 96 4.55 24.64 -0.45
CA ALA A 96 3.77 25.45 -1.39
C ALA A 96 2.83 26.41 -0.64
N GLU A 97 2.64 27.62 -1.19
CA GLU A 97 1.54 28.51 -0.81
C GLU A 97 0.27 28.16 -1.60
N LYS A 98 0.43 27.81 -2.88
CA LYS A 98 -0.65 27.36 -3.77
C LYS A 98 -0.11 26.65 -5.01
N GLY A 99 -0.96 25.84 -5.63
CA GLY A 99 -0.73 25.23 -6.95
C GLY A 99 -1.90 25.51 -7.89
N ASP A 100 -1.62 26.13 -9.03
CA ASP A 100 -2.59 26.42 -10.09
C ASP A 100 -2.38 25.42 -11.24
N VAL A 101 -3.41 24.62 -11.55
CA VAL A 101 -3.40 23.63 -12.64
C VAL A 101 -4.18 24.19 -13.84
N SER A 102 -3.56 24.22 -15.02
CA SER A 102 -4.17 24.69 -16.27
C SER A 102 -3.69 23.86 -17.46
N GLY A 103 -4.56 22.97 -17.94
CA GLY A 103 -4.23 22.01 -19.00
C GLY A 103 -3.02 21.16 -18.63
N THR A 104 -1.93 21.31 -19.37
CA THR A 104 -0.65 20.62 -19.13
C THR A 104 0.37 21.46 -18.36
N THR A 105 -0.02 22.60 -17.79
CA THR A 105 0.88 23.47 -17.02
C THR A 105 0.42 23.54 -15.56
N VAL A 106 1.37 23.33 -14.64
CA VAL A 106 1.15 23.49 -13.19
C VAL A 106 2.09 24.57 -12.69
N THR A 107 1.54 25.62 -12.07
CA THR A 107 2.35 26.68 -11.45
C THR A 107 2.23 26.62 -9.94
N VAL A 108 3.34 26.45 -9.25
CA VAL A 108 3.39 26.38 -7.79
C VAL A 108 4.10 27.61 -7.24
N THR A 109 3.45 28.34 -6.33
CA THR A 109 4.05 29.43 -5.57
C THR A 109 4.59 28.88 -4.24
N LEU A 110 5.80 29.27 -3.85
CA LEU A 110 6.41 28.81 -2.60
C LEU A 110 6.02 29.69 -1.41
N SER A 111 5.81 29.06 -0.25
CA SER A 111 5.43 29.71 1.02
C SER A 111 6.57 30.45 1.73
N GLY A 112 7.82 30.28 1.27
CA GLY A 112 9.00 30.86 1.92
C GLY A 112 9.57 30.05 3.08
N ALA A 113 9.40 28.73 3.06
CA ALA A 113 10.00 27.80 4.04
C ALA A 113 11.54 27.94 4.14
N ARG A 114 12.10 27.45 5.26
CA ARG A 114 13.54 27.43 5.53
C ARG A 114 14.04 26.01 5.70
N PHE A 115 15.26 25.78 5.22
CA PHE A 115 16.01 24.57 5.50
C PHE A 115 16.51 24.56 6.95
N SER A 116 16.92 23.38 7.42
CA SER A 116 17.43 23.20 8.78
C SER A 116 18.73 23.95 9.08
N ASP A 117 19.50 24.36 8.06
CA ASP A 117 20.65 25.25 8.19
C ASP A 117 20.29 26.75 8.22
N GLY A 118 19.00 27.06 8.18
CA GLY A 118 18.45 28.41 8.21
C GLY A 118 18.39 29.09 6.83
N SER A 119 18.93 28.52 5.76
CA SER A 119 18.78 29.10 4.42
C SER A 119 17.34 28.98 3.89
N SER A 120 16.90 29.91 3.05
CA SER A 120 15.56 29.85 2.45
C SER A 120 15.47 28.77 1.38
N VAL A 121 14.32 28.10 1.30
CA VAL A 121 14.01 27.19 0.19
C VAL A 121 13.73 28.01 -1.07
N SER A 122 14.43 27.69 -2.17
CA SER A 122 14.27 28.37 -3.46
C SER A 122 13.58 27.50 -4.50
N ALA A 123 13.08 28.13 -5.58
CA ALA A 123 12.53 27.41 -6.72
C ALA A 123 13.57 26.50 -7.39
N GLN A 124 14.86 26.83 -7.32
CA GLN A 124 15.95 26.01 -7.84
C GLN A 124 16.11 24.71 -7.05
N ASP A 125 15.90 24.73 -5.73
CA ASP A 125 15.94 23.53 -4.89
C ASP A 125 14.83 22.55 -5.24
N VAL A 126 13.64 23.06 -5.56
CA VAL A 126 12.52 22.26 -6.05
C VAL A 126 12.84 21.62 -7.40
N VAL A 127 13.42 22.38 -8.34
CA VAL A 127 13.81 21.84 -9.66
C VAL A 127 14.91 20.78 -9.52
N TYR A 128 15.91 21.01 -8.66
CA TYR A 128 16.94 20.02 -8.35
C TYR A 128 16.31 18.74 -7.79
N SER A 129 15.45 18.88 -6.79
CA SER A 129 14.78 17.75 -6.12
C SER A 129 13.85 16.99 -7.05
N PHE A 130 13.11 17.69 -7.91
CA PHE A 130 12.27 17.09 -8.95
C PHE A 130 13.10 16.17 -9.88
N ASN A 131 14.26 16.65 -10.35
CA ASN A 131 15.11 15.86 -11.24
C ASN A 131 15.69 14.62 -10.53
N LYS A 132 16.06 14.75 -9.24
CA LYS A 132 16.52 13.60 -8.43
C LYS A 132 15.38 12.61 -8.19
N ALA A 133 14.22 13.08 -7.78
CA ALA A 133 13.02 12.28 -7.56
C ALA A 133 12.63 11.53 -8.85
N LYS A 134 12.54 12.23 -9.98
CA LYS A 134 12.17 11.63 -11.27
C LYS A 134 13.15 10.55 -11.75
N ALA A 135 14.42 10.66 -11.38
CA ALA A 135 15.44 9.64 -11.68
C ALA A 135 15.49 8.48 -10.67
N SER A 136 14.81 8.60 -9.52
CA SER A 136 14.77 7.58 -8.48
C SER A 136 13.75 6.48 -8.79
N SER A 137 13.98 5.29 -8.25
CA SER A 137 13.04 4.17 -8.33
C SER A 137 11.71 4.46 -7.62
N ARG A 138 11.74 5.23 -6.52
CA ARG A 138 10.56 5.56 -5.70
C ARG A 138 9.60 6.51 -6.42
N TYR A 139 10.11 7.62 -6.95
CA TYR A 139 9.25 8.69 -7.49
C TYR A 139 9.18 8.73 -9.02
N GLY A 140 9.98 7.93 -9.74
CA GLY A 140 10.00 7.94 -11.21
C GLY A 140 8.63 7.64 -11.83
N GLN A 141 7.89 6.68 -11.28
CA GLN A 141 6.53 6.37 -11.74
C GLN A 141 5.52 7.46 -11.36
N LEU A 142 5.60 8.02 -10.14
CA LEU A 142 4.74 9.13 -9.71
C LEU A 142 4.88 10.36 -10.62
N LEU A 143 6.11 10.64 -11.05
CA LEU A 143 6.46 11.83 -11.85
C LEU A 143 6.46 11.56 -13.35
N SER A 144 6.01 10.39 -13.83
CA SER A 144 6.14 9.99 -15.23
C SER A 144 5.37 10.90 -16.20
N ASN A 145 4.24 11.46 -15.77
CA ASN A 145 3.45 12.41 -16.56
C ASN A 145 4.03 13.84 -16.53
N ILE A 146 4.98 14.16 -15.65
CA ILE A 146 5.57 15.50 -15.54
C ILE A 146 6.86 15.56 -16.35
N GLN A 147 6.86 16.22 -17.51
CA GLN A 147 8.00 16.28 -18.43
C GLN A 147 9.16 17.09 -17.86
N SER A 148 8.90 18.29 -17.35
CA SER A 148 9.92 19.24 -16.89
C SER A 148 9.46 20.11 -15.72
N ALA A 149 10.41 20.64 -14.97
CA ALA A 149 10.22 21.68 -13.96
C ALA A 149 11.16 22.86 -14.24
N LYS A 150 10.66 24.09 -14.09
CA LYS A 150 11.43 25.32 -14.29
C LYS A 150 11.19 26.31 -13.16
N ALA A 151 12.28 26.85 -12.61
CA ALA A 151 12.23 27.94 -11.65
C ALA A 151 11.94 29.28 -12.36
N SER A 152 11.04 30.08 -11.79
CA SER A 152 10.68 31.40 -12.28
C SER A 152 10.41 32.35 -11.12
N GLY A 153 11.47 32.96 -10.58
CA GLY A 153 11.37 33.78 -9.37
C GLY A 153 10.97 32.92 -8.16
N GLY A 154 9.91 33.30 -7.45
CA GLY A 154 9.35 32.56 -6.30
C GLY A 154 8.42 31.41 -6.68
N THR A 155 8.32 31.07 -7.97
CA THR A 155 7.45 29.99 -8.46
C THR A 155 8.21 28.90 -9.19
N VAL A 156 7.59 27.73 -9.27
CA VAL A 156 8.05 26.59 -10.07
C VAL A 156 6.95 26.25 -11.05
N ILE A 157 7.31 26.12 -12.33
CA ILE A 157 6.40 25.75 -13.40
C ILE A 157 6.73 24.33 -13.83
N PHE A 158 5.76 23.42 -13.70
CA PHE A 158 5.83 22.06 -14.21
C PHE A 158 5.04 21.94 -15.51
N THR A 159 5.56 21.15 -16.45
CA THR A 159 4.90 20.85 -17.73
C THR A 159 4.60 19.36 -17.81
N LEU A 160 3.36 19.01 -18.14
CA LEU A 160 2.86 17.64 -18.20
C LEU A 160 2.83 17.11 -19.64
N SER A 161 2.93 15.79 -19.81
CA SER A 161 2.71 15.14 -21.11
C SER A 161 1.24 15.08 -21.52
N SER A 162 0.35 15.02 -20.55
CA SER A 162 -1.10 15.03 -20.75
C SER A 162 -1.78 15.64 -19.52
N PRO A 163 -2.97 16.24 -19.67
CA PRO A 163 -3.72 16.81 -18.55
C PRO A 163 -3.91 15.80 -17.41
N ASP A 164 -3.87 16.29 -16.19
CA ASP A 164 -4.04 15.48 -14.98
C ASP A 164 -4.69 16.37 -13.90
N PRO A 165 -5.97 16.12 -13.57
CA PRO A 165 -6.72 16.96 -12.65
C PRO A 165 -6.19 16.88 -11.22
N TYR A 166 -5.45 15.82 -10.87
CA TYR A 166 -4.98 15.54 -9.51
C TYR A 166 -3.46 15.64 -9.38
N VAL A 167 -2.80 16.29 -10.34
CA VAL A 167 -1.33 16.40 -10.43
C VAL A 167 -0.66 17.03 -9.21
N LEU A 168 -1.35 17.83 -8.41
CA LEU A 168 -0.78 18.36 -7.16
C LEU A 168 -0.37 17.23 -6.20
N ASN A 169 -1.09 16.11 -6.20
CA ASN A 169 -0.73 14.93 -5.41
C ASN A 169 0.55 14.25 -5.92
N ALA A 170 0.93 14.44 -7.18
CA ALA A 170 2.20 13.93 -7.72
C ALA A 170 3.41 14.78 -7.31
N LEU A 171 3.19 15.94 -6.69
CA LEU A 171 4.23 16.85 -6.20
C LEU A 171 4.55 16.63 -4.72
N SER A 172 4.36 15.39 -4.25
CA SER A 172 4.64 14.91 -2.89
C SER A 172 6.09 14.45 -2.66
N PHE A 173 6.97 14.64 -3.65
CA PHE A 173 8.38 14.30 -3.51
C PHE A 173 9.12 15.24 -2.53
N PRO A 174 10.10 14.74 -1.76
CA PRO A 174 10.94 15.51 -0.85
C PRO A 174 11.69 16.64 -1.53
N VAL A 175 11.64 17.84 -0.95
CA VAL A 175 12.48 18.97 -1.37
C VAL A 175 13.69 19.09 -0.46
N VAL A 176 14.87 19.03 -1.07
CA VAL A 176 16.17 19.12 -0.40
C VAL A 176 16.96 20.30 -0.92
N LYS A 177 17.92 20.78 -0.14
CA LYS A 177 18.86 21.81 -0.58
C LYS A 177 19.71 21.30 -1.74
N SER A 178 19.80 22.10 -2.79
CA SER A 178 20.54 21.78 -4.00
C SER A 178 21.99 21.37 -3.70
N GLY A 179 22.44 20.27 -4.32
CA GLY A 179 23.80 19.75 -4.17
C GLY A 179 24.07 18.95 -2.89
N THR A 180 23.05 18.70 -2.06
CA THR A 180 23.22 17.91 -0.84
C THR A 180 22.81 16.44 -0.98
N ALA A 181 22.18 16.05 -2.10
CA ALA A 181 21.58 14.72 -2.28
C ALA A 181 22.15 13.91 -3.44
N ASP A 182 23.42 14.13 -3.79
CA ASP A 182 24.01 13.51 -4.98
C ASP A 182 24.33 12.02 -4.84
N LYS A 183 24.46 11.51 -3.62
CA LYS A 183 24.84 10.12 -3.36
C LYS A 183 23.98 9.47 -2.28
N ALA A 184 23.96 8.14 -2.25
CA ALA A 184 23.16 7.35 -1.31
C ALA A 184 23.60 7.54 0.15
N GLU A 185 24.90 7.74 0.40
CA GLU A 185 25.43 7.96 1.75
C GLU A 185 25.19 9.37 2.31
N ASN A 186 24.75 10.31 1.46
CA ASN A 186 24.48 11.67 1.91
C ASN A 186 23.28 11.70 2.85
N ILE A 187 23.31 12.62 3.81
CA ILE A 187 22.14 13.07 4.55
C ILE A 187 21.81 14.48 4.04
N PRO A 188 20.87 14.62 3.09
CA PRO A 188 20.55 15.93 2.53
C PRO A 188 20.02 16.89 3.58
N ILE A 189 20.19 18.18 3.32
CA ILE A 189 19.61 19.24 4.15
C ILE A 189 18.16 19.45 3.70
N GLY A 190 17.23 19.31 4.63
CA GLY A 190 15.78 19.42 4.40
C GLY A 190 15.11 20.51 5.23
N SER A 191 13.83 20.75 4.96
CA SER A 191 13.00 21.74 5.65
C SER A 191 12.01 21.13 6.64
N GLY A 192 12.01 19.80 6.80
CA GLY A 192 11.07 19.07 7.63
C GLY A 192 11.22 19.35 9.14
N PRO A 193 10.33 18.76 9.96
CA PRO A 193 10.27 19.04 11.40
C PRO A 193 11.48 18.58 12.21
N TYR A 194 12.32 17.68 11.66
CA TYR A 194 13.48 17.13 12.36
C TYR A 194 14.76 17.18 11.53
N VAL A 195 15.89 17.11 12.23
CA VAL A 195 17.23 16.96 11.66
C VAL A 195 17.82 15.65 12.14
N TYR A 196 18.29 14.82 11.21
CA TYR A 196 18.98 13.58 11.52
C TYR A 196 20.44 13.82 11.92
N LYS A 197 20.88 13.17 13.00
CA LYS A 197 22.28 13.05 13.39
C LYS A 197 22.50 11.80 14.24
N ASP A 198 23.43 10.93 13.82
CA ASP A 198 23.95 9.80 14.61
C ASP A 198 22.87 8.90 15.26
N GLY A 199 21.84 8.52 14.50
CA GLY A 199 20.74 7.66 14.99
C GLY A 199 19.64 8.40 15.75
N LEU A 200 19.66 9.74 15.75
CA LEU A 200 18.68 10.59 16.41
C LEU A 200 18.10 11.61 15.43
N PHE A 201 16.78 11.76 15.44
CA PHE A 201 16.10 12.91 14.83
C PHE A 201 15.75 13.89 15.95
N SER A 202 16.35 15.08 15.92
CA SER A 202 16.06 16.16 16.86
C SER A 202 15.26 17.26 16.16
N LYS A 203 14.42 17.98 16.90
CA LYS A 203 13.65 19.11 16.37
C LYS A 203 14.51 20.04 15.50
N ASN A 204 13.99 20.38 14.32
CA ASN A 204 14.53 21.44 13.48
C ASN A 204 14.11 22.81 14.02
N GLU A 205 15.06 23.58 14.57
CA GLU A 205 14.76 24.91 15.12
C GLU A 205 14.36 25.96 14.07
N ASN A 206 14.57 25.66 12.79
CA ASN A 206 14.12 26.51 11.67
C ASN A 206 12.75 26.07 11.11
N TYR A 207 12.12 25.03 11.68
CA TYR A 207 10.79 24.60 11.26
C TYR A 207 9.72 25.57 11.72
N GLY A 208 8.84 25.99 10.80
CA GLY A 208 7.78 26.95 11.10
C GLY A 208 6.59 26.38 11.89
N GLY A 209 6.49 25.05 12.00
CA GLY A 209 5.42 24.36 12.71
C GLY A 209 5.78 23.97 14.15
N SER A 210 4.79 23.42 14.86
CA SER A 210 5.00 22.84 16.20
C SER A 210 5.41 21.38 16.09
N VAL A 211 6.17 20.91 17.10
CA VAL A 211 6.64 19.53 17.22
C VAL A 211 6.35 19.07 18.65
N ASN A 212 5.54 18.02 18.80
CA ASN A 212 5.17 17.48 20.12
C ASN A 212 6.24 16.56 20.72
N ILE A 213 6.92 15.79 19.86
CA ILE A 213 7.95 14.82 20.25
C ILE A 213 9.30 15.45 19.92
N PRO A 214 10.08 15.95 20.89
CA PRO A 214 11.29 16.72 20.58
C PRO A 214 12.41 15.88 19.96
N GLU A 215 12.44 14.59 20.28
CA GLU A 215 13.47 13.65 19.82
C GLU A 215 12.87 12.30 19.44
N ILE A 216 13.33 11.76 18.32
CA ILE A 216 12.97 10.42 17.84
C ILE A 216 14.25 9.62 17.69
N LYS A 217 14.37 8.54 18.46
CA LYS A 217 15.52 7.62 18.40
C LYS A 217 15.30 6.59 17.30
N LEU A 218 16.37 6.22 16.62
CA LEU A 218 16.33 5.12 15.67
C LEU A 218 16.90 3.84 16.28
N TYR A 219 16.20 2.74 16.06
CA TYR A 219 16.63 1.40 16.45
C TYR A 219 16.97 0.58 15.22
N GLU A 220 18.21 0.11 15.14
CA GLU A 220 18.68 -0.68 14.00
C GLU A 220 18.04 -2.06 13.99
N ILE A 221 17.46 -2.42 12.86
CA ILE A 221 16.94 -3.75 12.56
C ILE A 221 17.68 -4.27 11.33
N GLU A 222 18.48 -5.32 11.52
CA GLU A 222 19.20 -5.99 10.42
C GLU A 222 18.24 -6.77 9.52
N ASP A 223 17.23 -7.40 10.13
CA ASP A 223 16.23 -8.21 9.44
C ASP A 223 14.82 -7.87 9.93
N PHE A 224 14.09 -7.15 9.08
CA PHE A 224 12.73 -6.71 9.36
C PHE A 224 11.70 -7.84 9.47
N THR A 225 12.06 -9.08 9.12
CA THR A 225 11.21 -10.25 9.41
C THR A 225 11.01 -10.47 10.92
N TYR A 226 11.91 -9.94 11.75
CA TYR A 226 11.83 -9.94 13.23
C TYR A 226 11.43 -8.60 13.82
N ALA A 227 11.03 -7.60 13.01
CA ALA A 227 10.69 -6.29 13.53
C ALA A 227 9.55 -6.33 14.56
N GLU A 228 8.56 -7.20 14.34
CA GLU A 228 7.45 -7.42 15.28
C GLU A 228 7.93 -7.81 16.69
N ASN A 229 8.99 -8.63 16.80
CA ASN A 229 9.59 -8.97 18.10
C ASN A 229 10.19 -7.72 18.76
N ALA A 230 10.90 -6.87 17.99
CA ALA A 230 11.43 -5.61 18.51
C ALA A 230 10.32 -4.70 19.07
N LEU A 231 9.11 -4.72 18.48
CA LEU A 231 7.97 -3.99 19.02
C LEU A 231 7.42 -4.65 20.30
N GLU A 232 7.30 -5.98 20.33
CA GLU A 232 6.80 -6.73 21.49
C GLU A 232 7.68 -6.59 22.73
N ILE A 233 9.00 -6.62 22.57
CA ILE A 233 9.96 -6.40 23.67
C ILE A 233 10.19 -4.92 23.98
N GLY A 234 9.60 -4.01 23.20
CA GLY A 234 9.61 -2.56 23.44
C GLY A 234 10.84 -1.80 22.93
N ASN A 235 11.66 -2.41 22.07
CA ASN A 235 12.81 -1.77 21.43
C ASN A 235 12.40 -0.74 20.37
N VAL A 236 11.23 -0.90 19.76
CA VAL A 236 10.59 0.11 18.91
C VAL A 236 9.18 0.38 19.40
N ASN A 237 8.57 1.49 18.98
CA ASN A 237 7.24 1.88 19.43
C ASN A 237 6.20 1.91 18.32
N PHE A 238 6.61 1.83 17.06
CA PHE A 238 5.73 1.81 15.90
C PHE A 238 6.31 0.92 14.80
N LEU A 239 5.45 0.17 14.14
CA LEU A 239 5.74 -0.59 12.93
C LEU A 239 4.59 -0.47 11.95
N PHE A 240 4.92 -0.49 10.67
CA PHE A 240 3.97 -0.59 9.59
C PHE A 240 4.31 -1.79 8.71
N LYS A 241 3.29 -2.57 8.35
CA LYS A 241 3.38 -3.61 7.33
C LYS A 241 2.36 -3.34 6.24
N ASP A 242 2.78 -3.45 4.99
CA ASP A 242 1.90 -3.30 3.85
C ASP A 242 1.03 -4.55 3.59
N MET A 243 1.28 -5.65 4.31
CA MET A 243 0.60 -6.95 4.19
C MET A 243 0.82 -7.67 2.84
N SER A 244 1.87 -7.33 2.07
CA SER A 244 2.14 -7.93 0.74
C SER A 244 2.61 -9.39 0.80
N ASP A 245 3.28 -9.77 1.89
CA ASP A 245 3.75 -11.14 2.18
C ASP A 245 2.61 -12.14 2.45
N SER A 246 1.38 -11.67 2.62
CA SER A 246 0.19 -12.45 2.98
C SER A 246 0.32 -13.22 4.31
N VAL A 247 1.18 -12.76 5.21
CA VAL A 247 1.37 -13.37 6.54
C VAL A 247 0.82 -12.43 7.60
N TYR A 248 -0.36 -12.77 8.14
CA TYR A 248 -0.84 -12.17 9.36
C TYR A 248 -0.14 -12.79 10.57
N ARG A 249 0.49 -11.97 11.39
CA ARG A 249 0.95 -12.34 12.72
C ARG A 249 0.21 -11.50 13.75
N HIS A 250 -0.37 -12.19 14.72
CA HIS A 250 -0.99 -11.53 15.85
C HIS A 250 0.08 -10.85 16.69
N VAL A 251 -0.05 -9.54 16.90
CA VAL A 251 0.81 -8.76 17.79
C VAL A 251 0.00 -8.32 19.00
N SER A 252 0.58 -8.46 20.19
CA SER A 252 -0.10 -8.14 21.47
C SER A 252 0.02 -6.65 21.84
N VAL A 253 -0.21 -5.76 20.87
CA VAL A 253 -0.07 -4.30 21.00
C VAL A 253 -1.26 -3.58 20.37
N ASP A 254 -1.36 -2.26 20.57
CA ASP A 254 -2.39 -1.47 19.90
C ASP A 254 -2.11 -1.46 18.39
N SER A 255 -3.16 -1.48 17.58
CA SER A 255 -3.02 -1.50 16.12
C SER A 255 -4.18 -0.83 15.40
N SER A 256 -3.92 -0.44 14.16
CA SER A 256 -4.88 0.17 13.24
C SER A 256 -4.65 -0.33 11.82
N THR A 257 -5.71 -0.40 11.02
CA THR A 257 -5.57 -0.52 9.57
C THR A 257 -5.22 0.85 8.98
N VAL A 258 -4.42 0.85 7.93
CA VAL A 258 -3.98 2.05 7.23
C VAL A 258 -4.47 1.98 5.79
N ASN A 259 -5.12 3.04 5.32
CA ASN A 259 -5.58 3.12 3.94
C ASN A 259 -4.40 3.08 2.97
N MET A 260 -4.45 2.21 1.97
CA MET A 260 -3.41 2.10 0.94
C MET A 260 -4.02 2.17 -0.46
N ASN A 261 -3.19 2.50 -1.44
CA ASN A 261 -3.60 2.64 -2.84
C ASN A 261 -3.29 1.41 -3.71
N ASN A 262 -3.19 0.23 -3.08
CA ASN A 262 -2.96 -1.05 -3.73
C ASN A 262 -4.27 -1.63 -4.24
N PHE A 263 -4.59 -1.37 -5.51
CA PHE A 263 -5.82 -1.76 -6.17
C PHE A 263 -5.76 -3.20 -6.69
N VAL A 264 -6.62 -4.05 -6.14
CA VAL A 264 -6.87 -5.41 -6.61
C VAL A 264 -8.07 -5.39 -7.56
N PHE A 265 -7.89 -5.98 -8.74
CA PHE A 265 -8.89 -6.01 -9.79
C PHE A 265 -8.86 -7.35 -10.52
N LEU A 266 -9.96 -7.67 -11.20
CA LEU A 266 -10.03 -8.78 -12.13
C LEU A 266 -9.83 -8.22 -13.54
N GLY A 267 -8.63 -8.40 -14.07
CA GLY A 267 -8.31 -8.05 -15.45
C GLY A 267 -9.03 -8.98 -16.42
N VAL A 268 -9.51 -8.41 -17.52
CA VAL A 268 -10.34 -9.11 -18.51
C VAL A 268 -9.60 -9.11 -19.84
N ASN A 269 -9.62 -10.25 -20.54
CA ASN A 269 -9.30 -10.28 -21.96
C ASN A 269 -10.59 -10.18 -22.77
N ASP A 270 -10.96 -8.96 -23.14
CA ASP A 270 -12.21 -8.67 -23.86
C ASP A 270 -12.06 -8.79 -25.39
N THR A 271 -10.85 -9.03 -25.90
CA THR A 271 -10.61 -9.17 -27.34
C THR A 271 -11.06 -10.53 -27.90
N ASN A 272 -11.47 -11.47 -27.04
CA ASN A 272 -11.80 -12.84 -27.44
C ASN A 272 -12.89 -13.49 -26.57
N GLY A 273 -13.61 -14.45 -27.16
CA GLY A 273 -14.53 -15.32 -26.45
C GLY A 273 -15.78 -14.61 -25.93
N VAL A 274 -16.29 -15.06 -24.79
CA VAL A 274 -17.53 -14.56 -24.18
C VAL A 274 -17.37 -13.18 -23.52
N LEU A 275 -16.12 -12.79 -23.23
CA LEU A 275 -15.79 -11.56 -22.51
C LEU A 275 -15.70 -10.33 -23.42
N SER A 276 -15.84 -10.49 -24.74
CA SER A 276 -16.00 -9.38 -25.68
C SER A 276 -17.32 -8.63 -25.52
N SER A 277 -18.33 -9.29 -24.96
CA SER A 277 -19.59 -8.65 -24.58
C SER A 277 -19.44 -7.90 -23.26
N SER A 278 -19.60 -6.57 -23.29
CA SER A 278 -19.65 -5.75 -22.07
C SER A 278 -20.71 -6.24 -21.09
N ALA A 279 -21.88 -6.65 -21.59
CA ALA A 279 -22.94 -7.22 -20.75
C ALA A 279 -22.48 -8.48 -19.98
N VAL A 280 -21.66 -9.36 -20.58
CA VAL A 280 -21.09 -10.51 -19.87
C VAL A 280 -20.09 -10.04 -18.80
N ARG A 281 -19.25 -9.05 -19.09
CA ARG A 281 -18.34 -8.44 -18.09
C ARG A 281 -19.12 -7.76 -16.95
N THR A 282 -20.23 -7.09 -17.24
CA THR A 282 -21.14 -6.53 -16.23
C THR A 282 -21.80 -7.63 -15.39
N ALA A 283 -22.14 -8.78 -15.97
CA ALA A 283 -22.64 -9.92 -15.19
C ALA A 283 -21.58 -10.47 -14.23
N VAL A 284 -20.31 -10.57 -14.66
CA VAL A 284 -19.15 -10.90 -13.81
C VAL A 284 -19.03 -9.89 -12.65
N TYR A 285 -19.14 -8.59 -12.93
CA TYR A 285 -19.11 -7.53 -11.91
C TYR A 285 -20.17 -7.70 -10.81
N TYR A 286 -21.42 -8.02 -11.19
CA TYR A 286 -22.51 -8.23 -10.24
C TYR A 286 -22.46 -9.59 -9.54
N ALA A 287 -21.74 -10.58 -10.06
CA ALA A 287 -21.59 -11.89 -9.41
C ALA A 287 -20.68 -11.84 -8.17
N ILE A 288 -19.75 -10.89 -8.15
CA ILE A 288 -18.66 -10.83 -7.18
C ILE A 288 -19.10 -10.03 -5.95
N ASP A 289 -19.04 -10.67 -4.78
CA ASP A 289 -19.20 -9.99 -3.50
C ASP A 289 -17.87 -9.41 -3.03
N LYS A 290 -17.70 -8.11 -3.22
CA LYS A 290 -16.42 -7.43 -2.97
C LYS A 290 -16.19 -7.22 -1.48
N LYS A 291 -17.28 -7.14 -0.69
CA LYS A 291 -17.20 -7.09 0.78
C LYS A 291 -16.70 -8.40 1.34
N ASP A 292 -17.28 -9.52 0.90
CA ASP A 292 -16.83 -10.84 1.33
C ASP A 292 -15.36 -11.10 0.94
N ILE A 293 -14.95 -10.74 -0.28
CA ILE A 293 -13.53 -10.88 -0.68
C ILE A 293 -12.62 -10.07 0.24
N ALA A 294 -12.97 -8.80 0.52
CA ALA A 294 -12.18 -7.94 1.38
C ALA A 294 -12.11 -8.46 2.84
N SER A 295 -13.23 -8.92 3.40
CA SER A 295 -13.26 -9.42 4.78
C SER A 295 -12.66 -10.81 4.94
N SER A 296 -12.93 -11.72 3.99
CA SER A 296 -12.68 -13.15 4.12
C SER A 296 -11.37 -13.55 3.46
N SER A 297 -11.17 -13.19 2.18
CA SER A 297 -9.95 -13.57 1.44
C SER A 297 -8.74 -12.72 1.82
N TYR A 298 -8.94 -11.44 2.14
CA TYR A 298 -7.91 -10.53 2.62
C TYR A 298 -7.92 -10.35 4.15
N GLN A 299 -8.71 -11.16 4.87
CA GLN A 299 -8.75 -11.18 6.34
C GLN A 299 -9.02 -9.82 7.01
N GLY A 300 -9.76 -8.93 6.33
CA GLY A 300 -10.06 -7.58 6.81
C GLY A 300 -8.98 -6.53 6.52
N TYR A 301 -7.88 -6.92 5.88
CA TYR A 301 -6.82 -6.02 5.39
C TYR A 301 -7.06 -5.55 3.96
N ALA A 302 -8.32 -5.26 3.66
CA ALA A 302 -8.74 -4.66 2.41
C ALA A 302 -10.09 -3.96 2.58
N THR A 303 -10.37 -3.00 1.70
CA THR A 303 -11.64 -2.30 1.56
C THR A 303 -12.25 -2.65 0.21
N ALA A 304 -13.52 -3.04 0.20
CA ALA A 304 -14.24 -3.35 -1.04
C ALA A 304 -14.22 -2.16 -2.01
N ALA A 305 -13.94 -2.41 -3.29
CA ALA A 305 -13.84 -1.39 -4.33
C ALA A 305 -15.01 -1.53 -5.31
N PRO A 306 -16.11 -0.76 -5.19
CA PRO A 306 -17.20 -0.84 -6.15
C PRO A 306 -16.88 -0.21 -7.51
N LEU A 307 -15.89 0.69 -7.52
CA LEU A 307 -15.43 1.50 -8.66
C LEU A 307 -13.90 1.40 -8.76
N LEU A 308 -13.33 1.97 -9.83
CA LEU A 308 -11.90 1.91 -10.09
C LEU A 308 -11.04 2.81 -9.20
N PHE A 309 -11.59 3.79 -8.50
CA PHE A 309 -10.86 4.64 -7.55
C PHE A 309 -10.93 4.10 -6.12
N ASN A 310 -9.95 4.47 -5.30
CA ASN A 310 -9.93 4.12 -3.88
C ASN A 310 -11.19 4.67 -3.19
N PRO A 311 -11.92 3.87 -2.40
CA PRO A 311 -13.13 4.32 -1.69
C PRO A 311 -12.94 5.53 -0.77
N ALA A 312 -11.71 5.77 -0.29
CA ALA A 312 -11.37 6.95 0.50
C ALA A 312 -11.24 8.24 -0.33
N PHE A 313 -11.22 8.14 -1.67
CA PHE A 313 -11.10 9.29 -2.54
C PHE A 313 -12.27 10.26 -2.34
N SER A 314 -11.97 11.44 -1.80
CA SER A 314 -12.98 12.41 -1.36
C SER A 314 -13.98 12.81 -2.46
N GLU A 315 -13.57 12.89 -3.72
CA GLU A 315 -14.46 13.31 -4.82
C GLU A 315 -15.56 12.28 -5.14
N LEU A 316 -15.39 11.01 -4.73
CA LEU A 316 -16.45 10.01 -4.84
C LEU A 316 -17.68 10.37 -4.01
N SER A 317 -17.54 11.18 -2.95
CA SER A 317 -18.68 11.64 -2.15
C SER A 317 -19.66 12.53 -2.93
N GLY A 318 -19.20 13.19 -4.00
CA GLY A 318 -20.03 13.99 -4.90
C GLY A 318 -20.77 13.17 -5.97
N VAL A 319 -20.44 11.88 -6.12
CA VAL A 319 -20.99 11.02 -7.16
C VAL A 319 -22.30 10.41 -6.68
N THR A 320 -23.42 10.94 -7.18
CA THR A 320 -24.78 10.52 -6.74
C THR A 320 -25.59 9.77 -7.79
N ASN A 321 -25.20 9.85 -9.06
CA ASN A 321 -25.98 9.32 -10.19
C ASN A 321 -25.38 8.06 -10.84
N VAL A 322 -24.36 7.46 -10.23
CA VAL A 322 -23.67 6.26 -10.74
C VAL A 322 -24.16 5.03 -9.99
N ASN A 323 -24.65 4.01 -10.72
CA ASN A 323 -25.20 2.80 -10.11
C ASN A 323 -24.14 1.68 -10.00
N PHE A 324 -23.51 1.57 -8.83
CA PHE A 324 -22.51 0.56 -8.52
C PHE A 324 -22.98 -0.42 -7.42
N ALA A 325 -22.27 -1.54 -7.28
CA ALA A 325 -22.54 -2.56 -6.28
C ALA A 325 -21.26 -3.02 -5.56
N GLU A 326 -21.26 -2.85 -4.24
CA GLU A 326 -20.22 -3.38 -3.35
C GLU A 326 -20.43 -4.87 -3.01
N SER A 327 -21.70 -5.30 -2.92
CA SER A 327 -22.07 -6.70 -2.67
C SER A 327 -22.56 -7.36 -3.94
N ALA A 328 -22.58 -8.70 -3.96
CA ALA A 328 -23.08 -9.43 -5.10
C ALA A 328 -24.58 -9.17 -5.32
N ASN A 329 -24.99 -9.13 -6.59
CA ASN A 329 -26.38 -9.16 -7.03
C ASN A 329 -26.54 -10.28 -8.07
N ILE A 330 -26.67 -11.51 -7.55
CA ILE A 330 -26.74 -12.74 -8.35
C ILE A 330 -27.92 -12.73 -9.32
N ASP A 331 -29.08 -12.21 -8.91
CA ASP A 331 -30.26 -12.13 -9.76
C ASP A 331 -30.07 -11.16 -10.93
N LYS A 332 -29.45 -10.00 -10.68
CA LYS A 332 -29.09 -9.05 -11.74
C LYS A 332 -28.07 -9.67 -12.70
N ALA A 333 -27.05 -10.36 -12.19
CA ALA A 333 -26.06 -11.05 -13.02
C ALA A 333 -26.72 -12.10 -13.93
N LYS A 334 -27.57 -12.99 -13.38
CA LYS A 334 -28.32 -14.00 -14.13
C LYS A 334 -29.28 -13.38 -15.15
N SER A 335 -29.96 -12.28 -14.78
CA SER A 335 -30.85 -11.54 -15.67
C SER A 335 -30.10 -10.98 -16.89
N ILE A 336 -28.91 -10.41 -16.69
CA ILE A 336 -28.07 -9.91 -17.78
C ILE A 336 -27.63 -11.06 -18.71
N LEU A 337 -27.20 -12.19 -18.16
CA LEU A 337 -26.84 -13.38 -18.95
C LEU A 337 -28.03 -13.92 -19.76
N THR A 338 -29.22 -13.95 -19.15
CA THR A 338 -30.45 -14.40 -19.82
C THR A 338 -30.78 -13.52 -21.03
N LYS A 339 -30.68 -12.20 -20.87
CA LYS A 339 -30.92 -11.21 -21.95
C LYS A 339 -29.90 -11.30 -23.08
N THR A 340 -28.70 -11.79 -22.80
CA THR A 340 -27.66 -12.02 -23.81
C THR A 340 -27.75 -13.41 -24.45
N GLY A 341 -28.79 -14.18 -24.15
CA GLY A 341 -29.11 -15.45 -24.79
C GLY A 341 -28.57 -16.69 -24.09
N TYR A 342 -27.80 -16.54 -23.00
CA TYR A 342 -27.22 -17.64 -22.22
C TYR A 342 -28.29 -18.34 -21.36
N ASN A 343 -29.14 -19.14 -22.02
CA ASN A 343 -30.38 -19.68 -21.46
C ASN A 343 -30.42 -21.22 -21.40
N LYS A 344 -29.37 -21.89 -21.89
CA LYS A 344 -29.28 -23.35 -21.92
C LYS A 344 -27.95 -23.79 -21.32
N TYR A 345 -27.88 -25.00 -20.81
CA TYR A 345 -26.62 -25.59 -20.33
C TYR A 345 -25.98 -26.46 -21.40
N ALA A 346 -24.67 -26.29 -21.59
CA ALA A 346 -23.83 -27.19 -22.36
C ALA A 346 -23.47 -28.44 -21.54
N LYS A 347 -22.84 -29.44 -22.19
CA LYS A 347 -22.44 -30.71 -21.55
C LYS A 347 -21.44 -30.53 -20.41
N ASP A 348 -20.66 -29.44 -20.44
CA ASP A 348 -19.65 -29.11 -19.42
C ASP A 348 -20.22 -28.29 -18.25
N GLY A 349 -21.55 -28.12 -18.18
CA GLY A 349 -22.23 -27.39 -17.11
C GLY A 349 -22.21 -25.86 -17.26
N SER A 350 -21.58 -25.31 -18.29
CA SER A 350 -21.64 -23.87 -18.58
C SER A 350 -22.95 -23.48 -19.28
N LEU A 351 -23.41 -22.25 -19.08
CA LEU A 351 -24.48 -21.69 -19.91
C LEU A 351 -23.98 -21.42 -21.33
N THR A 352 -24.86 -21.58 -22.31
CA THR A 352 -24.61 -21.34 -23.73
C THR A 352 -25.71 -20.50 -24.35
N ASN A 353 -25.33 -19.63 -25.28
CA ASN A 353 -26.23 -18.88 -26.15
C ASN A 353 -26.43 -19.56 -27.52
N GLY A 354 -25.90 -20.78 -27.70
CA GLY A 354 -25.94 -21.55 -28.95
C GLY A 354 -24.70 -21.39 -29.83
N SER A 355 -23.92 -20.31 -29.68
CA SER A 355 -22.66 -20.10 -30.40
C SER A 355 -21.43 -20.18 -29.49
N GLN A 356 -21.55 -19.71 -28.25
CA GLN A 356 -20.49 -19.69 -27.26
C GLN A 356 -20.97 -20.26 -25.93
N ASN A 357 -20.03 -20.80 -25.16
CA ASN A 357 -20.23 -21.31 -23.81
C ASN A 357 -19.53 -20.38 -22.83
N LEU A 358 -20.15 -20.09 -21.67
CA LEU A 358 -19.55 -19.31 -20.58
C LEU A 358 -18.42 -20.10 -19.92
N LYS A 359 -17.28 -20.21 -20.61
CA LYS A 359 -16.10 -20.93 -20.15
C LYS A 359 -14.91 -19.97 -20.12
N VAL A 360 -14.28 -19.86 -18.95
CA VAL A 360 -13.18 -18.92 -18.71
C VAL A 360 -12.09 -19.55 -17.84
N SER A 361 -10.84 -19.13 -18.05
CA SER A 361 -9.76 -19.35 -17.08
C SER A 361 -9.58 -18.11 -16.19
N LEU A 362 -9.26 -18.34 -14.92
CA LEU A 362 -8.91 -17.31 -13.94
C LEU A 362 -7.46 -17.52 -13.49
N LEU A 363 -6.56 -16.71 -14.05
CA LEU A 363 -5.13 -16.72 -13.77
C LEU A 363 -4.81 -16.02 -12.44
N VAL A 364 -4.00 -16.65 -11.61
CA VAL A 364 -3.53 -16.08 -10.33
C VAL A 364 -2.12 -16.59 -10.02
N ASN A 365 -1.30 -15.79 -9.32
CA ASN A 365 0.00 -16.28 -8.87
C ASN A 365 -0.16 -17.17 -7.64
N SER A 366 0.48 -18.33 -7.63
CA SER A 366 0.28 -19.37 -6.60
C SER A 366 0.89 -19.05 -5.23
N GLU A 367 1.85 -18.12 -5.18
CA GLU A 367 2.62 -17.81 -3.98
C GLU A 367 1.86 -16.91 -2.99
N ASN A 368 0.85 -16.17 -3.45
CA ASN A 368 0.10 -15.25 -2.59
C ASN A 368 -1.22 -15.90 -2.13
N SER A 369 -1.31 -16.19 -0.83
CA SER A 369 -2.45 -16.91 -0.25
C SER A 369 -3.75 -16.10 -0.29
N PHE A 370 -3.69 -14.77 -0.08
CA PHE A 370 -4.87 -13.89 -0.17
C PHE A 370 -5.43 -13.87 -1.60
N ARG A 371 -4.56 -13.76 -2.60
CA ARG A 371 -4.97 -13.74 -4.02
C ARG A 371 -5.54 -15.07 -4.46
N THR A 372 -4.94 -16.20 -4.07
CA THR A 372 -5.48 -17.52 -4.40
C THR A 372 -6.82 -17.80 -3.71
N SER A 373 -6.99 -17.36 -2.45
CA SER A 373 -8.30 -17.38 -1.77
C SER A 373 -9.34 -16.56 -2.54
N ALA A 374 -9.02 -15.31 -2.89
CA ALA A 374 -9.93 -14.42 -3.63
C ALA A 374 -10.29 -14.99 -5.01
N ALA A 375 -9.32 -15.58 -5.72
CA ALA A 375 -9.56 -16.21 -7.02
C ALA A 375 -10.53 -17.40 -6.92
N ASN A 376 -10.43 -18.21 -5.87
CA ASN A 376 -11.36 -19.32 -5.64
C ASN A 376 -12.77 -18.82 -5.32
N SER A 377 -12.92 -17.82 -4.43
CA SER A 377 -14.21 -17.19 -4.13
C SER A 377 -14.85 -16.58 -5.39
N ILE A 378 -14.09 -15.86 -6.21
CA ILE A 378 -14.57 -15.32 -7.50
C ILE A 378 -15.02 -16.45 -8.42
N ALA A 379 -14.23 -17.53 -8.54
CA ALA A 379 -14.59 -18.66 -9.38
C ALA A 379 -15.91 -19.34 -8.92
N GLU A 380 -16.14 -19.46 -7.62
CA GLU A 380 -17.39 -19.96 -7.05
C GLU A 380 -18.58 -19.04 -7.37
N SER A 381 -18.42 -17.72 -7.18
CA SER A 381 -19.42 -16.72 -7.57
C SER A 381 -19.80 -16.85 -9.04
N LEU A 382 -18.82 -16.97 -9.94
CA LEU A 382 -19.07 -17.11 -11.38
C LEU A 382 -19.73 -18.45 -11.74
N ARG A 383 -19.34 -19.55 -11.10
CA ARG A 383 -20.03 -20.84 -11.27
C ARG A 383 -21.50 -20.76 -10.85
N SER A 384 -21.83 -19.99 -9.80
CA SER A 384 -23.21 -19.82 -9.32
C SER A 384 -24.15 -19.14 -10.33
N ILE A 385 -23.59 -18.39 -11.28
CA ILE A 385 -24.32 -17.73 -12.38
C ILE A 385 -24.15 -18.46 -13.72
N GLY A 386 -23.54 -19.65 -13.73
CA GLY A 386 -23.50 -20.54 -14.89
C GLY A 386 -22.21 -20.51 -15.71
N PHE A 387 -21.11 -19.96 -15.20
CA PHE A 387 -19.80 -20.12 -15.85
C PHE A 387 -19.15 -21.47 -15.49
N ASN A 388 -18.42 -22.05 -16.43
CA ASN A 388 -17.38 -23.04 -16.14
C ASN A 388 -16.04 -22.30 -15.98
N VAL A 389 -15.54 -22.24 -14.75
CA VAL A 389 -14.30 -21.52 -14.39
C VAL A 389 -13.20 -22.50 -14.03
N THR A 390 -12.05 -22.37 -14.70
CA THR A 390 -10.80 -23.05 -14.33
C THR A 390 -9.86 -22.05 -13.64
N VAL A 391 -9.53 -22.28 -12.37
CA VAL A 391 -8.52 -21.47 -11.67
C VAL A 391 -7.14 -21.97 -12.07
N ASP A 392 -6.35 -21.11 -12.71
CA ASP A 392 -5.00 -21.39 -13.18
C ASP A 392 -4.00 -20.71 -12.24
N ALA A 393 -3.72 -21.37 -11.11
CA ALA A 393 -2.74 -20.92 -10.14
C ALA A 393 -1.34 -21.36 -10.58
N VAL A 394 -0.47 -20.40 -10.91
CA VAL A 394 0.87 -20.65 -11.46
C VAL A 394 1.94 -19.81 -10.74
N PRO A 395 3.22 -20.20 -10.78
CA PRO A 395 4.29 -19.36 -10.22
C PRO A 395 4.35 -17.96 -10.85
N LEU A 396 4.84 -16.96 -10.10
CA LEU A 396 4.83 -15.54 -10.48
C LEU A 396 5.43 -15.27 -11.87
N ASP A 397 6.57 -15.89 -12.21
CA ASP A 397 7.19 -15.72 -13.53
C ASP A 397 6.29 -16.18 -14.67
N LYS A 398 5.60 -17.30 -14.48
CA LYS A 398 4.64 -17.85 -15.45
C LYS A 398 3.36 -17.02 -15.49
N TYR A 399 2.90 -16.51 -14.34
CA TYR A 399 1.79 -15.56 -14.25
C TYR A 399 2.07 -14.32 -15.10
N ASN A 400 3.25 -13.70 -14.92
CA ASN A 400 3.67 -12.53 -15.68
C ASN A 400 3.80 -12.85 -17.18
N GLN A 401 4.39 -13.99 -17.54
CA GLN A 401 4.49 -14.44 -18.94
C GLN A 401 3.12 -14.59 -19.60
N LYS A 402 2.15 -15.20 -18.91
CA LYS A 402 0.78 -15.37 -19.40
C LYS A 402 0.06 -14.04 -19.56
N ILE A 403 0.24 -13.10 -18.63
CA ILE A 403 -0.25 -11.74 -18.81
C ILE A 403 0.36 -11.11 -20.05
N SER A 404 1.68 -11.03 -20.16
CA SER A 404 2.35 -10.37 -21.29
C SER A 404 1.94 -10.96 -22.66
N SER A 405 1.73 -12.27 -22.73
CA SER A 405 1.27 -12.96 -23.95
C SER A 405 -0.23 -12.84 -24.21
N GLY A 406 -1.05 -12.50 -23.21
CA GLY A 406 -2.51 -12.48 -23.31
C GLY A 406 -3.15 -13.86 -23.13
N ASP A 407 -2.43 -14.85 -22.60
CA ASP A 407 -2.92 -16.21 -22.34
C ASP A 407 -3.74 -16.29 -21.04
N PHE A 408 -4.87 -15.59 -21.03
CA PHE A 408 -5.85 -15.60 -19.96
C PHE A 408 -7.23 -15.19 -20.49
N SER A 409 -8.31 -15.66 -19.85
CA SER A 409 -9.63 -15.03 -19.98
C SER A 409 -9.80 -13.93 -18.93
N LEU A 410 -9.49 -14.28 -17.68
CA LEU A 410 -9.48 -13.39 -16.53
C LEU A 410 -8.15 -13.56 -15.79
N TYR A 411 -7.65 -12.52 -15.16
CA TYR A 411 -6.57 -12.63 -14.19
C TYR A 411 -6.88 -11.79 -12.95
N LEU A 412 -6.53 -12.28 -11.76
CA LEU A 412 -6.56 -11.44 -10.57
C LEU A 412 -5.28 -10.61 -10.55
N GLY A 413 -5.38 -9.30 -10.75
CA GLY A 413 -4.28 -8.34 -10.79
C GLY A 413 -4.22 -7.48 -9.53
N GLU A 414 -3.04 -6.91 -9.29
CA GLU A 414 -2.84 -5.86 -8.30
C GLU A 414 -1.93 -4.79 -8.90
N ILE A 415 -2.29 -3.51 -8.70
CA ILE A 415 -1.44 -2.37 -9.01
C ILE A 415 -1.51 -1.35 -7.88
N LYS A 416 -0.36 -0.79 -7.49
CA LYS A 416 -0.34 0.38 -6.63
C LYS A 416 -0.56 1.62 -7.49
N LEU A 417 -1.73 2.24 -7.37
CA LEU A 417 -1.99 3.52 -8.03
C LEU A 417 -1.16 4.60 -7.35
N THR A 418 -0.68 5.56 -8.15
CA THR A 418 0.03 6.74 -7.67
C THR A 418 -0.92 7.66 -6.89
N GLU A 419 -0.39 8.58 -6.10
CA GLU A 419 -1.18 9.43 -5.19
C GLU A 419 -2.16 10.39 -5.90
N ASN A 420 -1.90 10.69 -7.17
CA ASN A 420 -2.83 11.40 -8.07
C ASN A 420 -3.90 10.46 -8.70
N LEU A 421 -4.01 9.22 -8.24
CA LEU A 421 -4.98 8.22 -8.69
C LEU A 421 -4.93 7.99 -10.22
N ASP A 422 -3.73 8.00 -10.81
CA ASP A 422 -3.55 7.87 -12.25
C ASP A 422 -4.00 6.49 -12.78
N LEU A 423 -4.90 6.48 -13.75
CA LEU A 423 -5.47 5.27 -14.38
C LEU A 423 -4.87 4.98 -15.76
N ARG A 424 -3.87 5.77 -16.22
CA ARG A 424 -3.06 5.46 -17.39
C ARG A 424 -2.48 4.04 -17.40
N PRO A 425 -2.14 3.39 -16.26
CA PRO A 425 -1.77 1.99 -16.28
C PRO A 425 -2.80 1.06 -16.95
N PHE A 426 -4.08 1.40 -16.92
CA PHE A 426 -5.15 0.67 -17.64
C PHE A 426 -5.42 1.28 -19.02
N PHE A 427 -5.49 2.62 -19.09
CA PHE A 427 -6.03 3.31 -20.25
C PHE A 427 -4.98 3.84 -21.23
N SER A 428 -3.68 3.73 -20.97
CA SER A 428 -2.64 4.00 -21.97
C SER A 428 -2.27 2.75 -22.77
N GLU A 429 -1.81 2.94 -24.02
CA GLU A 429 -1.43 1.84 -24.92
C GLU A 429 -0.40 0.89 -24.28
N LYS A 430 0.63 1.46 -23.64
CA LYS A 430 1.70 0.74 -22.95
C LYS A 430 1.50 0.66 -21.44
N GLY A 431 0.27 0.84 -20.96
CA GLY A 431 -0.05 0.75 -19.54
C GLY A 431 0.29 -0.64 -18.98
N SER A 432 0.78 -0.69 -17.74
CA SER A 432 1.20 -1.95 -17.09
C SER A 432 0.03 -2.93 -16.84
N ALA A 433 -1.20 -2.42 -16.82
CA ALA A 433 -2.45 -3.17 -16.65
C ALA A 433 -3.38 -3.06 -17.88
N SER A 434 -2.88 -2.57 -19.03
CA SER A 434 -3.70 -2.38 -20.25
C SER A 434 -3.97 -3.67 -21.01
N LYS A 435 -3.24 -4.73 -20.70
CA LYS A 435 -3.25 -5.97 -21.47
C LYS A 435 -4.60 -6.68 -21.35
N GLY A 436 -5.19 -6.97 -22.52
CA GLY A 436 -6.50 -7.60 -22.63
C GLY A 436 -7.66 -6.62 -22.77
N ILE A 437 -7.44 -5.31 -22.58
CA ILE A 437 -8.46 -4.27 -22.73
C ILE A 437 -8.55 -3.83 -24.20
N ASP A 438 -9.76 -3.86 -24.76
CA ASP A 438 -10.07 -3.38 -26.10
C ASP A 438 -9.89 -1.86 -26.15
N ARG A 439 -8.99 -1.43 -27.02
CA ARG A 439 -8.60 -0.03 -27.17
C ARG A 439 -9.67 0.84 -27.83
N THR A 440 -10.73 0.23 -28.34
CA THR A 440 -11.88 0.91 -28.97
C THR A 440 -13.01 1.23 -27.99
N LEU A 441 -12.90 0.79 -26.72
CA LEU A 441 -13.87 1.08 -25.68
C LEU A 441 -13.98 2.59 -25.41
N ARG A 442 -15.20 3.06 -25.20
CA ARG A 442 -15.53 4.47 -25.01
C ARG A 442 -14.91 5.03 -23.74
N VAL A 443 -14.81 4.22 -22.69
CA VAL A 443 -14.17 4.57 -21.40
C VAL A 443 -12.75 5.08 -21.57
N ILE A 444 -12.01 4.62 -22.59
CA ILE A 444 -10.64 5.08 -22.83
C ILE A 444 -10.64 6.54 -23.27
N THR A 445 -11.46 6.89 -24.25
CA THR A 445 -11.60 8.28 -24.69
C THR A 445 -12.24 9.17 -23.63
N ASP A 446 -13.16 8.62 -22.82
CA ASP A 446 -13.78 9.37 -21.73
C ASP A 446 -12.82 9.60 -20.55
N TYR A 447 -11.85 8.72 -20.33
CA TYR A 447 -10.79 8.97 -19.35
C TYR A 447 -9.92 10.17 -19.75
N ASP A 448 -9.54 10.26 -21.03
CA ASP A 448 -8.78 11.41 -21.55
C ASP A 448 -9.62 12.70 -21.44
N ALA A 449 -10.90 12.65 -21.83
CA ALA A 449 -11.81 13.78 -21.71
C ALA A 449 -12.05 14.22 -20.26
N PHE A 450 -12.09 13.28 -19.32
CA PHE A 450 -12.15 13.57 -17.89
C PHE A 450 -10.86 14.25 -17.40
N CYS A 451 -9.70 13.74 -17.81
CA CYS A 451 -8.42 14.34 -17.47
C CYS A 451 -8.27 15.77 -18.02
N GLU A 452 -8.84 16.03 -19.20
CA GLU A 452 -8.91 17.36 -19.83
C GLU A 452 -9.92 18.31 -19.15
N GLY A 453 -10.82 17.78 -18.31
CA GLY A 453 -11.92 18.54 -17.71
C GLY A 453 -13.12 18.76 -18.65
N SER A 454 -13.18 18.05 -19.77
CA SER A 454 -14.26 18.12 -20.77
C SER A 454 -15.52 17.37 -20.33
N ILE A 455 -15.39 16.35 -19.46
CA ILE A 455 -16.50 15.66 -18.80
C ILE A 455 -16.25 15.56 -17.30
N GLY A 456 -17.32 15.36 -16.51
CA GLY A 456 -17.22 15.20 -15.07
C GLY A 456 -16.85 13.77 -14.65
N LEU A 457 -16.43 13.60 -13.38
CA LEU A 457 -16.12 12.30 -12.79
C LEU A 457 -17.30 11.30 -12.91
N SER A 458 -18.54 11.75 -12.71
CA SER A 458 -19.72 10.87 -12.83
C SER A 458 -19.88 10.28 -14.23
N ASP A 459 -19.70 11.10 -15.28
CA ASP A 459 -19.83 10.66 -16.68
C ASP A 459 -18.75 9.62 -17.02
N PHE A 460 -17.52 9.84 -16.56
CA PHE A 460 -16.42 8.89 -16.71
C PHE A 460 -16.72 7.56 -15.99
N LEU A 461 -17.20 7.61 -14.74
CA LEU A 461 -17.56 6.42 -13.98
C LEU A 461 -18.71 5.63 -14.61
N ASP A 462 -19.70 6.32 -15.18
CA ASP A 462 -20.77 5.67 -15.94
C ASP A 462 -20.23 4.99 -17.20
N SER A 463 -19.33 5.65 -17.95
CA SER A 463 -18.64 5.05 -19.09
C SER A 463 -17.87 3.79 -18.69
N PHE A 464 -17.15 3.85 -17.56
CA PHE A 464 -16.47 2.69 -17.00
C PHE A 464 -17.41 1.54 -16.65
N LEU A 465 -18.56 1.81 -16.02
CA LEU A 465 -19.51 0.75 -15.66
C LEU A 465 -20.21 0.13 -16.88
N ASN A 466 -20.41 0.91 -17.94
CA ASN A 466 -21.02 0.47 -19.20
C ASN A 466 -20.07 -0.41 -20.01
N ASP A 467 -18.80 -0.02 -20.09
CA ASP A 467 -17.79 -0.79 -20.82
C ASP A 467 -17.22 -1.93 -19.98
N MET A 468 -17.04 -1.74 -18.67
CA MET A 468 -16.45 -2.70 -17.74
C MET A 468 -15.14 -3.33 -18.29
N PRO A 469 -14.10 -2.54 -18.59
CA PRO A 469 -12.84 -3.04 -19.17
C PRO A 469 -12.07 -3.99 -18.25
N PHE A 470 -12.30 -3.86 -16.94
CA PHE A 470 -11.86 -4.75 -15.88
C PHE A 470 -12.87 -4.65 -14.74
N VAL A 471 -12.88 -5.61 -13.81
CA VAL A 471 -13.80 -5.60 -12.67
C VAL A 471 -13.05 -5.19 -11.39
N PRO A 472 -13.41 -4.07 -10.73
CA PRO A 472 -12.83 -3.70 -9.44
C PRO A 472 -13.16 -4.74 -8.36
N VAL A 473 -12.20 -5.01 -7.47
CA VAL A 473 -12.38 -5.98 -6.37
C VAL A 473 -12.20 -5.29 -5.02
N CYS A 474 -10.98 -4.86 -4.68
CA CYS A 474 -10.72 -4.20 -3.39
C CYS A 474 -9.45 -3.36 -3.44
N TYR A 475 -9.27 -2.49 -2.46
CA TYR A 475 -7.99 -1.87 -2.15
C TYR A 475 -7.42 -2.53 -0.90
N ARG A 476 -6.17 -2.97 -0.93
CA ARG A 476 -5.51 -3.50 0.27
C ARG A 476 -5.37 -2.41 1.34
N SER A 477 -5.24 -2.84 2.58
CA SER A 477 -4.96 -1.97 3.71
C SER A 477 -3.69 -2.44 4.41
N GLY A 478 -2.89 -1.48 4.85
CA GLY A 478 -1.72 -1.74 5.66
C GLY A 478 -2.10 -1.99 7.11
N PHE A 479 -1.14 -2.45 7.88
CA PHE A 479 -1.25 -2.73 9.30
C PHE A 479 -0.23 -1.90 10.05
N ALA A 480 -0.69 -0.99 10.90
CA ALA A 480 0.16 -0.26 11.83
C ALA A 480 0.01 -0.85 13.24
N ALA A 481 1.12 -1.22 13.84
CA ALA A 481 1.20 -1.73 15.21
C ALA A 481 2.06 -0.79 16.04
N TYR A 482 1.62 -0.48 17.26
CA TYR A 482 2.28 0.51 18.09
C TYR A 482 2.10 0.27 19.58
N LYS A 483 3.06 0.76 20.35
CA LYS A 483 3.07 0.66 21.80
C LYS A 483 1.81 1.30 22.38
N LYS A 484 1.25 0.65 23.40
CA LYS A 484 0.08 1.14 24.11
C LYS A 484 0.27 2.58 24.59
N GLY A 485 -0.70 3.44 24.28
CA GLY A 485 -0.70 4.85 24.67
C GLY A 485 -0.15 5.80 23.60
N LEU A 486 0.64 5.31 22.63
CA LEU A 486 1.00 6.10 21.46
C LEU A 486 -0.24 6.36 20.61
N LYS A 487 -0.40 7.59 20.13
CA LYS A 487 -1.46 7.97 19.19
C LYS A 487 -0.85 8.43 17.87
N PRO A 488 -0.59 7.49 16.94
CA PRO A 488 -0.22 7.85 15.58
C PRO A 488 -1.34 8.58 14.86
N ASP A 489 -0.96 9.49 13.97
CA ASP A 489 -1.87 10.19 13.07
C ASP A 489 -1.76 9.64 11.64
N PHE A 490 -2.84 9.00 11.19
CA PHE A 490 -2.99 8.43 9.84
C PHE A 490 -3.81 9.32 8.89
N SER A 491 -3.83 10.64 9.12
CA SER A 491 -4.53 11.60 8.25
C SER A 491 -3.91 11.75 6.86
N TYR A 492 -2.73 11.18 6.60
CA TYR A 492 -2.03 11.22 5.32
C TYR A 492 -1.98 9.86 4.64
N SER A 493 -1.70 9.90 3.33
CA SER A 493 -1.46 8.73 2.48
C SER A 493 -0.44 7.77 3.10
N SER A 494 -0.63 6.47 2.90
CA SER A 494 0.33 5.44 3.36
C SER A 494 1.72 5.58 2.75
N ASP A 495 1.87 6.34 1.67
CA ASP A 495 3.18 6.67 1.10
C ASP A 495 3.99 7.65 1.95
N HIS A 496 3.33 8.27 2.94
CA HIS A 496 3.84 9.29 3.85
C HIS A 496 3.43 9.02 5.30
N LEU A 497 3.80 7.84 5.84
CA LEU A 497 3.40 7.38 7.17
C LEU A 497 3.70 8.36 8.30
N TYR A 498 4.77 9.16 8.18
CA TYR A 498 5.17 10.10 9.23
C TYR A 498 4.89 11.56 8.85
N ALA A 499 4.15 11.85 7.78
CA ALA A 499 3.79 13.23 7.43
C ALA A 499 2.99 13.96 8.53
N GLY A 500 2.28 13.21 9.38
CA GLY A 500 1.53 13.70 10.54
C GLY A 500 2.29 13.64 11.87
N ILE A 501 3.60 13.36 11.86
CA ILE A 501 4.40 13.13 13.08
C ILE A 501 4.27 14.24 14.13
N CYS A 502 4.10 15.49 13.71
CA CYS A 502 3.94 16.63 14.61
C CYS A 502 2.65 16.58 15.45
N ARG A 503 1.67 15.76 15.06
CA ARG A 503 0.40 15.55 15.76
C ARG A 503 0.36 14.25 16.57
N TRP A 504 1.41 13.44 16.52
CA TRP A 504 1.52 12.26 17.37
C TRP A 504 1.67 12.68 18.84
N THR A 505 1.13 11.86 19.75
CA THR A 505 1.17 12.10 21.21
C THR A 505 1.31 10.81 21.99
#